data_AF-A0A9D7TLP7-F1
#
_entry.id   AF-A0A9D7TLP7-F1
#
_cell.length_a   1.000
_cell.length_b   1.000
_cell.length_c   1.000
_cell.angle_alpha   90.00
_cell.angle_beta   90.00
_cell.angle_gamma   90.00
#
_symmetry.space_group_name_H-M   'P 1'
#
loop_
_entity.id
_entity.type
_entity.pdbx_description
1 polymer ?
#
loop_
_entity_poly.entity_id
_entity_poly.type
_entity_poly.pdbx_seq_one_letter_code
_entity_poly.pdbx_strand_id
1 'polypeptide(L)'
;MLNKTDPTSSFTLTPGYLIRSAILIACHLLFYQIHSQTIYGENNYIEYSVGTLPLVISVPHGGNLSPDDIPTRTCNSPTTVTDANTVELGRLIDTAFMNLTGCHPHMIYCHLRRTKIDCNRPIGDGTCGNITAEKAWNEFQDFIIAAQKVPRIITKRRFFILTCTVTDTPFRGWSWAIYFQTTNWREQTLY
;
A
#
# COMPACT_ATOMS: atom_id res chain seq x y z
N MET A 1 19.64 -59.04 33.22
CA MET A 1 20.45 -58.65 32.04
C MET A 1 19.67 -57.57 31.30
N LEU A 2 20.11 -56.32 31.36
CA LEU A 2 19.46 -55.19 30.70
C LEU A 2 19.92 -55.14 29.24
N ASN A 3 19.02 -55.36 28.29
CA ASN A 3 19.29 -55.14 26.87
C ASN A 3 19.42 -53.62 26.63
N LYS A 4 20.63 -53.18 26.34
CA LYS A 4 20.96 -51.81 25.95
C LYS A 4 20.56 -51.64 24.49
N THR A 5 19.44 -50.95 24.22
CA THR A 5 19.09 -50.51 22.87
C THR A 5 20.03 -49.38 22.46
N ASP A 6 20.72 -49.59 21.33
CA ASP A 6 21.70 -48.69 20.71
C ASP A 6 21.05 -47.36 20.26
N PRO A 7 21.54 -46.18 20.69
CA PRO A 7 21.01 -44.89 20.28
C PRO A 7 21.77 -44.34 19.07
N THR A 8 21.88 -45.09 17.98
CA THR A 8 22.45 -44.57 16.72
C THR A 8 21.69 -45.08 15.49
N SER A 9 20.40 -44.78 15.40
CA SER A 9 19.75 -44.80 14.08
C SER A 9 20.30 -43.64 13.26
N SER A 10 21.30 -43.91 12.43
CA SER A 10 21.81 -42.96 11.46
C SER A 10 20.69 -42.66 10.45
N PHE A 11 20.14 -41.46 10.53
CA PHE A 11 19.12 -41.00 9.60
C PHE A 11 19.77 -40.86 8.21
N THR A 12 19.59 -41.88 7.37
CA THR A 12 20.11 -41.89 6.00
C THR A 12 19.15 -41.10 5.11
N LEU A 13 19.59 -39.90 4.70
CA LEU A 13 18.85 -39.05 3.77
C LEU A 13 18.79 -39.75 2.41
N THR A 14 17.62 -40.31 2.08
CA THR A 14 17.42 -40.93 0.77
C THR A 14 17.39 -39.85 -0.31
N PRO A 15 17.79 -40.17 -1.55
CA PRO A 15 17.69 -39.24 -2.68
C PRO A 15 16.27 -38.64 -2.84
N GLY A 16 15.23 -39.42 -2.54
CA GLY A 16 13.84 -38.94 -2.57
C GLY A 16 13.51 -37.90 -1.50
N TYR A 17 14.12 -37.97 -0.31
CA TYR A 17 13.97 -36.97 0.75
C TYR A 17 14.67 -35.65 0.38
N LEU A 18 15.85 -35.73 -0.23
CA LEU A 18 16.57 -34.55 -0.73
C LEU A 18 15.81 -33.85 -1.86
N ILE A 19 15.24 -34.62 -2.80
CA ILE A 19 14.43 -34.06 -3.90
C ILE A 19 13.16 -33.39 -3.37
N ARG A 20 12.43 -34.02 -2.44
CA ARG A 20 11.24 -33.41 -1.82
C ARG A 20 11.58 -32.14 -1.05
N SER A 21 12.68 -32.16 -0.29
CA SER A 21 13.13 -31.00 0.48
C SER A 21 13.57 -29.87 -0.45
N ALA A 22 14.28 -30.18 -1.53
CA ALA A 22 14.67 -29.22 -2.56
C ALA A 22 13.47 -28.62 -3.29
N ILE A 23 12.42 -29.41 -3.59
CA ILE A 23 11.18 -28.90 -4.19
C ILE A 23 10.44 -27.99 -3.21
N LEU A 24 10.33 -28.36 -1.93
CA LEU A 24 9.69 -27.52 -0.92
C LEU A 24 10.46 -26.21 -0.69
N ILE A 25 11.79 -26.26 -0.62
CA ILE A 25 12.66 -25.08 -0.51
C ILE A 25 12.56 -24.23 -1.78
N ALA A 26 12.61 -24.83 -2.98
CA ALA A 26 12.44 -24.11 -4.24
C ALA A 26 11.06 -23.48 -4.34
N CYS A 27 9.98 -24.17 -3.95
CA CYS A 27 8.65 -23.58 -3.85
C CYS A 27 8.64 -22.42 -2.86
N HIS A 28 9.21 -22.58 -1.67
CA HIS A 28 9.28 -21.51 -0.67
C HIS A 28 10.07 -20.30 -1.19
N LEU A 29 11.21 -20.52 -1.84
CA LEU A 29 12.02 -19.47 -2.48
C LEU A 29 11.27 -18.83 -3.66
N LEU A 30 10.54 -19.59 -4.46
CA LEU A 30 9.67 -19.07 -5.53
C LEU A 30 8.48 -18.27 -4.97
N PHE A 31 7.94 -18.64 -3.81
CA PHE A 31 6.96 -17.85 -3.06
C PHE A 31 7.59 -16.57 -2.48
N TYR A 32 8.85 -16.61 -2.04
CA TYR A 32 9.57 -15.41 -1.58
C TYR A 32 9.83 -14.41 -2.73
N GLN A 33 10.06 -14.89 -3.95
CA GLN A 33 10.39 -14.06 -5.13
C GLN A 33 9.20 -13.34 -5.78
N ILE A 34 7.96 -13.50 -5.28
CA ILE A 34 6.79 -12.77 -5.83
C ILE A 34 6.64 -11.35 -5.23
N HIS A 35 7.60 -10.85 -4.45
CA HIS A 35 7.37 -9.69 -3.59
C HIS A 35 7.98 -8.37 -4.10
N SER A 36 7.08 -7.39 -4.16
CA SER A 36 7.23 -5.97 -4.52
C SER A 36 7.35 -5.65 -6.01
N GLN A 37 6.30 -6.00 -6.76
CA GLN A 37 6.04 -5.28 -8.01
C GLN A 37 5.57 -3.87 -7.62
N THR A 38 6.36 -2.86 -7.98
CA THR A 38 5.92 -1.47 -7.93
C THR A 38 5.49 -1.03 -9.31
N ILE A 39 4.28 -0.49 -9.40
CA ILE A 39 3.68 0.06 -10.62
C ILE A 39 3.63 1.58 -10.45
N TYR A 40 4.07 2.32 -11.46
CA TYR A 40 4.00 3.77 -11.47
C TYR A 40 2.97 4.24 -12.49
N GLY A 41 2.25 5.31 -12.13
CA GLY A 41 1.48 6.12 -13.07
C GLY A 41 2.39 7.00 -13.93
N GLU A 42 1.77 7.83 -14.76
CA GLU A 42 2.48 8.77 -15.62
C GLU A 42 3.37 9.72 -14.79
N ASN A 43 4.58 9.99 -15.30
CA ASN A 43 5.60 10.82 -14.64
C ASN A 43 6.00 10.36 -13.22
N ASN A 44 5.67 9.12 -12.84
CA ASN A 44 5.86 8.59 -11.49
C ASN A 44 5.14 9.41 -10.40
N TYR A 45 4.06 10.11 -10.75
CA TYR A 45 3.28 10.89 -9.79
C TYR A 45 2.54 10.01 -8.79
N ILE A 46 2.05 8.86 -9.24
CA ILE A 46 1.39 7.87 -8.40
C ILE A 46 2.22 6.60 -8.38
N GLU A 47 2.38 6.01 -7.19
CA GLU A 47 3.06 4.74 -6.98
C GLU A 47 2.09 3.73 -6.37
N TYR A 48 2.11 2.50 -6.87
CA TYR A 48 1.41 1.36 -6.28
C TYR A 48 2.39 0.22 -6.03
N SER A 49 2.71 -0.03 -4.76
CA SER A 49 3.44 -1.22 -4.32
C SER A 49 2.44 -2.36 -4.07
N VAL A 50 2.53 -3.42 -4.88
CA VAL A 50 1.60 -4.55 -4.83
C VAL A 50 1.90 -5.42 -3.61
N GLY A 51 1.00 -5.42 -2.63
CA GLY A 51 1.00 -6.30 -1.48
C GLY A 51 0.29 -7.64 -1.67
N THR A 52 0.28 -8.43 -0.60
CA THR A 52 -0.36 -9.76 -0.52
C THR A 52 -1.41 -9.85 0.59
N LEU A 53 -1.47 -8.86 1.48
CA LEU A 53 -2.49 -8.77 2.52
C LEU A 53 -3.82 -8.21 1.96
N PRO A 54 -4.97 -8.61 2.52
CA PRO A 54 -6.28 -8.03 2.21
C PRO A 54 -6.45 -6.62 2.84
N LEU A 55 -5.44 -5.76 2.68
CA LEU A 55 -5.34 -4.42 3.24
C LEU A 55 -4.75 -3.47 2.20
N VAL A 56 -5.49 -2.40 1.88
CA VAL A 56 -4.98 -1.25 1.12
C VAL A 56 -4.73 -0.08 2.06
N ILE A 57 -3.54 0.51 1.92
CA ILE A 57 -3.21 1.78 2.56
C ILE A 57 -2.89 2.79 1.47
N SER A 58 -3.62 3.90 1.46
CA SER A 58 -3.39 5.01 0.53
C SER A 58 -2.84 6.24 1.25
N VAL A 59 -1.87 6.91 0.63
CA VAL A 59 -1.18 8.11 1.14
C VAL A 59 -1.35 9.24 0.12
N PRO A 60 -2.46 10.01 0.19
CA PRO A 60 -2.83 10.95 -0.86
C PRO A 60 -2.06 12.28 -0.81
N HIS A 61 -1.46 12.65 0.34
CA HIS A 61 -1.01 14.03 0.59
C HIS A 61 0.40 14.17 1.18
N GLY A 62 1.22 13.11 1.19
CA GLY A 62 2.58 13.18 1.72
C GLY A 62 3.67 13.49 0.68
N GLY A 63 3.27 13.66 -0.58
CA GLY A 63 4.18 13.93 -1.70
C GLY A 63 4.82 15.31 -1.66
N ASN A 64 5.99 15.43 -2.30
CA ASN A 64 6.77 16.67 -2.37
C ASN A 64 7.02 17.18 -3.80
N LEU A 65 6.63 16.43 -4.83
CA LEU A 65 6.78 16.83 -6.23
C LEU A 65 5.88 18.02 -6.55
N SER A 66 6.45 19.02 -7.21
CA SER A 66 5.77 20.26 -7.57
C SER A 66 6.16 20.66 -8.98
N PRO A 67 5.74 19.88 -9.99
CA PRO A 67 6.10 20.16 -11.38
C PRO A 67 5.43 21.46 -11.85
N ASP A 68 6.05 22.10 -12.85
CA ASP A 68 5.66 23.44 -13.33
C ASP A 68 4.41 23.42 -14.22
N ASP A 69 4.14 22.30 -14.90
CA ASP A 69 3.00 22.08 -15.78
C ASP A 69 1.67 21.84 -15.03
N ILE A 70 1.75 21.49 -13.74
CA ILE A 70 0.59 21.45 -12.85
C ILE A 70 0.57 22.75 -12.03
N PRO A 71 -0.39 23.66 -12.23
CA PRO A 71 -0.48 24.88 -11.44
C PRO A 71 -0.86 24.57 -9.99
N THR A 72 -0.57 25.50 -9.08
CA THR A 72 -1.12 25.42 -7.72
C THR A 72 -2.64 25.56 -7.78
N ARG A 73 -3.36 24.65 -7.14
CA ARG A 73 -4.81 24.69 -7.00
C ARG A 73 -5.25 25.95 -6.28
N THR A 74 -6.20 26.67 -6.87
CA THR A 74 -6.84 27.87 -6.31
C THR A 74 -8.36 27.78 -6.32
N CYS A 75 -8.92 26.72 -6.90
CA CYS A 75 -10.36 26.49 -6.96
C CYS A 75 -10.92 26.02 -5.60
N ASN A 76 -12.17 26.38 -5.32
CA ASN A 76 -12.99 25.79 -4.25
C ASN A 76 -12.35 25.78 -2.86
N SER A 77 -11.63 26.86 -2.51
CA SER A 77 -10.99 27.05 -1.19
C SER A 77 -10.12 25.85 -0.77
N PRO A 78 -9.02 25.57 -1.51
CA PRO A 78 -8.31 24.32 -1.37
C PRO A 78 -7.50 24.28 -0.08
N THR A 79 -7.49 23.12 0.60
CA THR A 79 -6.46 22.84 1.60
C THR A 79 -5.13 22.58 0.89
N THR A 80 -4.11 23.32 1.29
CA THR A 80 -2.78 23.31 0.64
C THR A 80 -1.69 22.74 1.54
N VAL A 81 -1.98 22.53 2.82
CA VAL A 81 -1.03 21.96 3.78
C VAL A 81 -0.77 20.49 3.45
N THR A 82 0.51 20.16 3.25
CA THR A 82 0.98 18.79 3.03
C THR A 82 0.91 18.01 4.34
N ASP A 83 0.48 16.76 4.26
CA ASP A 83 0.46 15.84 5.39
C ASP A 83 1.88 15.31 5.61
N ALA A 84 2.70 16.11 6.29
CA ALA A 84 4.13 15.84 6.47
C ALA A 84 4.38 14.43 7.03
N ASN A 85 5.46 13.79 6.53
CA ASN A 85 5.93 12.46 6.94
C ASN A 85 4.98 11.28 6.69
N THR A 86 3.81 11.48 6.06
CA THR A 86 2.87 10.37 5.80
C THR A 86 3.40 9.34 4.80
N VAL A 87 4.26 9.74 3.85
CA VAL A 87 4.96 8.78 2.96
C VAL A 87 5.94 7.91 3.74
N GLU A 88 6.77 8.52 4.60
CA GLU A 88 7.73 7.78 5.43
C GLU A 88 7.00 6.84 6.39
N LEU A 89 5.95 7.32 7.05
CA LEU A 89 5.10 6.51 7.89
C LEU A 89 4.46 5.34 7.13
N GLY A 90 3.96 5.58 5.91
CA GLY A 90 3.42 4.51 5.06
C GLY A 90 4.44 3.40 4.83
N ARG A 91 5.69 3.77 4.52
CA ARG A 91 6.79 2.81 4.35
C ARG A 91 7.16 2.07 5.64
N LEU A 92 7.10 2.75 6.79
CA LEU A 92 7.31 2.12 8.09
C LEU A 92 6.21 1.12 8.43
N ILE A 93 4.95 1.45 8.11
CA ILE A 93 3.81 0.53 8.29
C ILE A 93 3.99 -0.72 7.42
N ASP A 94 4.33 -0.53 6.14
CA ASP A 94 4.61 -1.64 5.23
C ASP A 94 5.73 -2.55 5.75
N THR A 95 6.85 -1.95 6.17
CA THR A 95 7.98 -2.66 6.78
C THR A 95 7.56 -3.42 8.04
N ALA A 96 6.73 -2.82 8.89
CA ALA A 96 6.24 -3.47 10.10
C ALA A 96 5.37 -4.69 9.78
N PHE A 97 4.47 -4.60 8.79
CA PHE A 97 3.67 -5.75 8.33
C PHE A 97 4.55 -6.87 7.78
N MET A 98 5.55 -6.53 6.97
CA MET A 98 6.48 -7.53 6.44
C MET A 98 7.25 -8.23 7.56
N ASN A 99 7.77 -7.47 8.53
CA ASN A 99 8.52 -8.04 9.66
C ASN A 99 7.65 -8.92 10.58
N LEU A 100 6.38 -8.57 10.76
CA LEU A 100 5.47 -9.30 11.65
C LEU A 100 4.80 -10.50 10.98
N THR A 101 4.57 -10.45 9.67
CA THR A 101 3.70 -11.41 8.97
C THR A 101 4.35 -12.07 7.76
N GLY A 102 5.47 -11.56 7.27
CA GLY A 102 6.08 -11.97 6.01
C GLY A 102 5.27 -11.57 4.77
N CYS A 103 4.30 -10.65 4.92
CA CYS A 103 3.41 -10.18 3.86
C CYS A 103 3.31 -8.65 3.89
N HIS A 104 3.04 -8.05 2.73
CA HIS A 104 2.91 -6.61 2.56
C HIS A 104 1.44 -6.19 2.40
N PRO A 105 0.99 -5.07 2.99
CA PRO A 105 -0.21 -4.37 2.50
C PRO A 105 -0.01 -3.86 1.08
N HIS A 106 -1.12 -3.62 0.38
CA HIS A 106 -1.09 -2.85 -0.86
C HIS A 106 -0.92 -1.37 -0.52
N MET A 107 0.16 -0.75 -1.02
CA MET A 107 0.48 0.65 -0.72
C MET A 107 0.28 1.52 -1.95
N ILE A 108 -0.49 2.60 -1.84
CA ILE A 108 -0.68 3.57 -2.93
C ILE A 108 -0.24 4.96 -2.44
N TYR A 109 0.71 5.58 -3.12
CA TYR A 109 1.25 6.89 -2.78
C TYR A 109 0.97 7.90 -3.88
N CYS A 110 0.60 9.12 -3.48
CA CYS A 110 0.69 10.29 -4.34
C CYS A 110 1.98 11.06 -4.00
N HIS A 111 2.86 11.20 -4.99
CA HIS A 111 4.14 11.90 -4.85
C HIS A 111 4.04 13.41 -5.12
N LEU A 112 2.93 13.86 -5.71
CA LEU A 112 2.63 15.27 -5.90
C LEU A 112 2.29 15.96 -4.56
N ARG A 113 2.69 17.23 -4.42
CA ARG A 113 2.26 18.06 -3.30
C ARG A 113 0.75 18.25 -3.32
N ARG A 114 0.15 18.38 -2.14
CA ARG A 114 -1.29 18.65 -2.00
C ARG A 114 -1.73 19.94 -2.70
N THR A 115 -0.83 20.93 -2.82
CA THR A 115 -1.07 22.15 -3.62
C THR A 115 -1.30 21.88 -5.09
N LYS A 116 -0.79 20.78 -5.65
CA LYS A 116 -0.92 20.40 -7.06
C LYS A 116 -2.13 19.52 -7.30
N ILE A 117 -2.42 18.62 -6.36
CA ILE A 117 -3.52 17.65 -6.45
C ILE A 117 -4.02 17.27 -5.05
N ASP A 118 -5.33 17.07 -4.91
CA ASP A 118 -5.92 16.45 -3.73
C ASP A 118 -6.69 15.19 -4.13
N CYS A 119 -6.05 14.02 -3.96
CA CYS A 119 -6.64 12.72 -4.28
C CYS A 119 -7.74 12.28 -3.29
N ASN A 120 -8.04 13.08 -2.26
CA ASN A 120 -9.08 12.82 -1.26
C ASN A 120 -10.24 13.83 -1.40
N ARG A 121 -10.43 14.33 -2.61
CA ARG A 121 -11.52 15.21 -3.05
C ARG A 121 -12.09 14.72 -4.38
N PRO A 122 -13.35 15.06 -4.71
CA PRO A 122 -13.89 14.86 -6.05
C PRO A 122 -12.96 15.47 -7.10
N ILE A 123 -12.90 14.87 -8.29
CA ILE A 123 -11.91 15.22 -9.32
C ILE A 123 -11.86 16.73 -9.63
N GLY A 124 -13.00 17.40 -9.73
CA GLY A 124 -13.06 18.85 -10.00
C GLY A 124 -12.35 19.69 -8.92
N ASP A 125 -12.61 19.40 -7.64
CA ASP A 125 -11.96 20.08 -6.50
C ASP A 125 -10.50 19.65 -6.33
N GLY A 126 -10.24 18.37 -6.59
CA GLY A 126 -8.94 17.74 -6.41
C GLY A 126 -7.91 18.17 -7.44
N THR A 127 -8.34 18.65 -8.60
CA THR A 127 -7.46 18.91 -9.75
C THR A 127 -7.60 20.32 -10.32
N CYS A 128 -8.67 21.03 -9.95
CA CYS A 128 -9.05 22.31 -10.55
C CYS A 128 -9.11 22.28 -12.09
N GLY A 129 -9.48 21.13 -12.67
CA GLY A 129 -9.63 20.95 -14.12
C GLY A 129 -8.30 20.88 -14.90
N ASN A 130 -7.16 20.76 -14.22
CA ASN A 130 -5.88 20.55 -14.89
C ASN A 130 -5.77 19.10 -15.39
N ILE A 131 -5.62 18.91 -16.70
CA ILE A 131 -5.62 17.59 -17.34
C ILE A 131 -4.52 16.66 -16.80
N THR A 132 -3.31 17.19 -16.55
CA THR A 132 -2.21 16.40 -15.97
C THR A 132 -2.53 15.97 -14.53
N ALA A 133 -3.13 16.84 -13.73
CA ALA A 133 -3.58 16.51 -12.38
C ALA A 133 -4.76 15.52 -12.40
N GLU A 134 -5.71 15.66 -13.33
CA GLU A 134 -6.81 14.70 -13.52
C GLU A 134 -6.29 13.31 -13.89
N LYS A 135 -5.28 13.24 -14.74
CA LYS A 135 -4.61 11.98 -15.08
C LYS A 135 -4.04 11.30 -13.84
N ALA A 136 -3.24 12.02 -13.05
CA ALA A 136 -2.68 11.50 -11.80
C ALA A 136 -3.76 11.15 -10.77
N TRP A 137 -4.85 11.94 -10.70
CA TRP A 137 -5.98 11.66 -9.81
C TRP A 137 -6.63 10.33 -10.17
N ASN A 138 -6.92 10.11 -11.45
CA ASN A 138 -7.54 8.88 -11.94
C ASN A 138 -6.63 7.67 -11.71
N GLU A 139 -5.32 7.79 -11.97
CA GLU A 139 -4.36 6.72 -11.68
C GLU A 139 -4.34 6.33 -10.20
N PHE A 140 -4.41 7.30 -9.29
CA PHE A 140 -4.52 7.05 -7.85
C PHE A 140 -5.78 6.26 -7.50
N GLN A 141 -6.94 6.63 -8.05
CA GLN A 141 -8.20 5.91 -7.83
C GLN A 141 -8.17 4.50 -8.45
N ASP A 142 -7.65 4.38 -9.66
CA ASP A 142 -7.56 3.12 -10.40
C ASP A 142 -6.66 2.12 -9.67
N PHE A 143 -5.55 2.57 -9.09
CA PHE A 143 -4.67 1.71 -8.29
C PHE A 143 -5.34 1.24 -7.00
N ILE A 144 -6.13 2.09 -6.33
CA ILE A 144 -6.95 1.67 -5.18
C ILE A 144 -7.96 0.59 -5.62
N ILE A 145 -8.65 0.80 -6.75
CA ILE A 145 -9.62 -0.17 -7.28
C ILE A 145 -8.95 -1.48 -7.69
N ALA A 146 -7.78 -1.43 -8.33
CA ALA A 146 -7.00 -2.60 -8.70
C ALA A 146 -6.59 -3.41 -7.46
N ALA A 147 -6.08 -2.73 -6.43
CA ALA A 147 -5.69 -3.35 -5.18
C ALA A 147 -6.87 -4.00 -4.43
N GLN A 148 -8.07 -3.45 -4.53
CA GLN A 148 -9.28 -4.07 -3.97
C GLN A 148 -9.73 -5.36 -4.69
N LYS A 149 -9.29 -5.57 -5.94
CA LYS A 149 -9.67 -6.75 -6.73
C LYS A 149 -8.78 -7.94 -6.42
N VAL A 150 -7.50 -7.73 -6.13
CA VAL A 150 -6.52 -8.81 -5.87
C VAL A 150 -6.99 -9.73 -4.73
N PRO A 151 -7.40 -9.23 -3.55
CA PRO A 151 -7.71 -10.11 -2.42
C PRO A 151 -9.05 -10.81 -2.56
N ARG A 152 -9.98 -10.30 -3.38
CA ARG A 152 -11.22 -11.04 -3.71
C ARG A 152 -10.95 -12.29 -4.54
N ILE A 153 -9.89 -12.26 -5.35
CA ILE A 153 -9.46 -13.41 -6.15
C ILE A 153 -8.78 -14.45 -5.24
N ILE A 154 -7.99 -14.00 -4.27
CA ILE A 154 -7.14 -14.89 -3.44
C ILE A 154 -7.88 -15.38 -2.19
N THR A 155 -8.71 -14.55 -1.56
CA THR A 155 -9.36 -14.85 -0.28
C THR A 155 -10.84 -14.42 -0.29
N LYS A 156 -11.77 -15.29 0.11
CA LYS A 156 -13.18 -14.89 0.34
C LYS A 156 -13.34 -14.01 1.61
N ARG A 157 -12.30 -13.27 2.02
CA ARG A 157 -12.25 -12.51 3.29
C ARG A 157 -12.66 -11.05 3.08
N ARG A 158 -13.04 -10.40 4.19
CA ARG A 158 -13.34 -8.97 4.24
C ARG A 158 -12.08 -8.16 3.96
N PHE A 159 -12.23 -7.06 3.24
CA PHE A 159 -11.14 -6.19 2.80
C PHE A 159 -11.17 -4.87 3.57
N PHE A 160 -10.00 -4.35 3.92
CA PHE A 160 -9.88 -3.08 4.63
C PHE A 160 -9.16 -2.06 3.77
N ILE A 161 -9.66 -0.82 3.78
CA ILE A 161 -9.05 0.32 3.13
C ILE A 161 -8.82 1.38 4.18
N LEU A 162 -7.58 1.84 4.27
CA LEU A 162 -7.15 2.82 5.23
C LEU A 162 -6.46 3.95 4.47
N THR A 163 -6.91 5.19 4.67
CA THR A 163 -6.21 6.37 4.13
C THR A 163 -5.34 6.96 5.23
N CYS A 164 -4.07 7.24 4.93
CA CYS A 164 -3.12 7.86 5.86
C CYS A 164 -3.08 9.38 5.63
N THR A 165 -3.68 10.14 6.54
CA THR A 165 -3.70 11.61 6.51
C THR A 165 -3.46 12.19 7.90
N VAL A 166 -3.09 13.47 7.95
CA VAL A 166 -2.98 14.26 9.19
C VAL A 166 -4.18 15.23 9.27
N THR A 167 -4.73 15.42 10.47
CA THR A 167 -5.83 16.39 10.69
C THR A 167 -5.48 17.39 11.79
N ASP A 168 -5.89 18.65 11.61
CA ASP A 168 -5.65 19.73 12.57
C ASP A 168 -6.65 19.74 13.76
N THR A 169 -7.56 18.77 13.88
CA THR A 169 -8.51 18.74 15.00
C THR A 169 -7.84 18.23 16.29
N PRO A 170 -7.77 19.04 17.36
CA PRO A 170 -7.21 18.59 18.63
C PRO A 170 -8.22 17.70 19.35
N PHE A 171 -8.05 16.38 19.27
CA PHE A 171 -8.63 15.51 20.29
C PHE A 171 -7.77 15.64 21.54
N ARG A 172 -8.38 16.17 22.61
CA ARG A 172 -7.86 16.34 23.98
C ARG A 172 -6.55 15.58 24.26
N GLY A 173 -5.42 16.26 24.08
CA GLY A 173 -4.24 16.03 24.91
C GLY A 173 -2.96 15.50 24.28
N TRP A 174 -2.90 15.14 22.99
CA TRP A 174 -1.64 14.88 22.26
C TRP A 174 -1.86 15.13 20.76
N SER A 175 -1.17 16.12 20.17
CA SER A 175 -1.26 16.43 18.73
C SER A 175 -0.50 15.38 17.91
N TRP A 176 -0.98 15.14 16.67
CA TRP A 176 -0.62 14.08 15.70
C TRP A 176 -1.39 12.75 15.85
N ALA A 177 -2.69 12.78 15.58
CA ALA A 177 -3.45 11.55 15.33
C ALA A 177 -3.41 11.24 13.82
N ILE A 178 -2.86 10.08 13.46
CA ILE A 178 -3.03 9.50 12.12
C ILE A 178 -4.41 8.85 12.11
N TYR A 179 -5.29 9.34 11.24
CA TYR A 179 -6.62 8.80 11.11
C TYR A 179 -6.62 7.81 9.95
N PHE A 180 -7.18 6.62 10.16
CA PHE A 180 -7.50 5.70 9.08
C PHE A 180 -9.01 5.73 8.79
N GLN A 181 -9.42 6.41 7.71
CA GLN A 181 -10.82 6.38 7.26
C GLN A 181 -11.09 5.09 6.50
N THR A 182 -12.12 4.39 6.95
CA THR A 182 -12.80 3.42 6.09
C THR A 182 -13.69 4.21 5.15
N THR A 183 -13.15 4.58 4.00
CA THR A 183 -13.92 5.24 2.94
C THR A 183 -14.70 4.18 2.17
N ASN A 184 -16.02 4.34 2.09
CA ASN A 184 -16.86 3.52 1.22
C ASN A 184 -16.70 4.05 -0.22
N TRP A 185 -15.59 3.70 -0.89
CA TRP A 185 -15.22 4.22 -2.21
C TRP A 185 -16.26 4.00 -3.32
N ARG A 186 -17.31 3.20 -3.09
CA ARG A 186 -18.42 3.03 -4.05
C ARG A 186 -19.22 4.31 -4.31
N GLU A 187 -19.16 5.31 -3.44
CA GLU A 187 -19.98 6.54 -3.58
C GLU A 187 -19.21 7.72 -4.19
N GLN A 188 -17.89 7.62 -4.35
CA GLN A 188 -17.06 8.73 -4.86
C GLN A 188 -16.85 8.71 -6.39
N THR A 189 -17.27 7.64 -7.08
CA THR A 189 -17.21 7.52 -8.56
C THR A 189 -18.53 7.89 -9.25
N LEU A 190 -19.48 8.50 -8.53
CA LEU A 190 -20.82 8.82 -9.02
C LEU A 190 -21.12 10.32 -8.99
N TYR A 191 -20.20 11.19 -9.40
CA TYR A 191 -20.51 12.57 -9.86
C TYR A 191 -19.47 13.04 -10.87
#